data_AF-A0A9E2W7Z6-F1
#
_entry.id   AF-A0A9E2W7Z6-F1
#
_cell.length_a   1.000
_cell.length_b   1.000
_cell.length_c   1.000
_cell.angle_alpha   90.00
_cell.angle_beta   90.00
_cell.angle_gamma   90.00
#
_symmetry.space_group_name_H-M   'P 1'
#
loop_
_entity.id
_entity.type
_entity.pdbx_description
1 polymer ?
#
loop_
_entity_poly.entity_id
_entity_poly.type
_entity_poly.pdbx_seq_one_letter_code
_entity_poly.pdbx_strand_id
1 'polypeptide(L)'
;MRYYLILLSGILLSTNNSYAQKSGDSLDSNLSIIIDRMVKTGEKPYSIIQTLKVEDRPDLLVPLLSKYDTINNSIVQQKVFECYHDYGIKSPDIKFRQKMVLKLLSGCSDTVDKSYACGTNLNYLKKFATADFNEKSKSIIRGKIIASKKYIGDFSLIAGMLSLNDMMSIVEELSMKNDKDVQFKLALARMGNDKALNELYYFFKSLSINERLMNYEEDLMYVKQPKILQLIIEDLYSEEYYSVLEEGAKNPIIYKYNQYALFILSKVIEGFPLKANYAKSYTNKEVEIARMWIKQNGKYKIIKNVF
;
A
#
# COMPACT_ATOMS: atom_id res chain seq x y z
N MET A 1 25.94 61.88 -29.42
CA MET A 1 25.01 62.88 -28.86
C MET A 1 23.88 62.12 -28.17
N ARG A 2 23.84 62.22 -26.83
CA ARG A 2 22.71 62.07 -25.88
C ARG A 2 21.77 60.84 -25.93
N TYR A 3 21.84 60.08 -24.82
CA TYR A 3 20.78 59.52 -23.97
C TYR A 3 19.45 59.04 -24.57
N TYR A 4 19.06 57.78 -24.33
CA TYR A 4 18.08 57.45 -23.28
C TYR A 4 18.12 55.96 -22.91
N LEU A 5 17.97 55.73 -21.61
CA LEU A 5 18.01 54.49 -20.84
C LEU A 5 16.56 54.30 -20.32
N ILE A 6 16.22 53.09 -19.85
CA ILE A 6 15.20 52.78 -18.81
C ILE A 6 13.88 52.08 -19.24
N LEU A 7 13.70 50.88 -18.66
CA LEU A 7 12.50 50.14 -18.20
C LEU A 7 11.44 49.65 -19.20
N LEU A 8 11.39 48.33 -19.37
CA LEU A 8 10.16 47.56 -19.56
C LEU A 8 10.34 46.16 -18.93
N SER A 9 10.46 46.13 -17.61
CA SER A 9 10.37 44.92 -16.79
C SER A 9 9.31 45.13 -15.72
N GLY A 10 8.06 44.85 -16.08
CA GLY A 10 6.92 44.97 -15.19
C GLY A 10 5.65 44.87 -16.02
N ILE A 11 4.67 44.10 -15.53
CA ILE A 11 3.37 43.80 -16.17
C ILE A 11 3.41 42.55 -17.06
N LEU A 12 3.62 41.37 -16.46
CA LEU A 12 3.11 40.10 -16.99
C LEU A 12 2.77 39.08 -15.87
N LEU A 13 2.49 39.56 -14.64
CA LEU A 13 2.24 38.69 -13.48
C LEU A 13 0.84 38.82 -12.83
N SER A 14 -0.14 39.49 -13.46
CA SER A 14 -1.44 39.73 -12.81
C SER A 14 -2.67 39.08 -13.46
N THR A 15 -2.57 38.40 -14.60
CA THR A 15 -3.75 37.86 -15.30
C THR A 15 -4.07 36.39 -15.02
N ASN A 16 -3.20 35.63 -14.34
CA ASN A 16 -3.48 34.24 -13.97
C ASN A 16 -4.27 34.06 -12.66
N ASN A 17 -4.44 35.12 -11.86
CA ASN A 17 -5.13 35.00 -10.55
C ASN A 17 -6.67 35.02 -10.65
N SER A 18 -7.26 35.67 -11.65
CA SER A 18 -8.73 35.84 -11.71
C SER A 18 -9.48 34.59 -12.18
N TYR A 19 -8.86 33.75 -13.01
CA TYR A 19 -9.45 32.45 -13.42
C TYR A 19 -9.33 31.37 -12.34
N ALA A 20 -8.22 31.35 -11.60
CA ALA A 20 -8.03 30.43 -10.49
C ALA A 20 -9.08 30.66 -9.38
N GLN A 21 -9.37 31.93 -9.08
CA GLN A 21 -10.32 32.30 -8.02
C GLN A 21 -11.77 31.88 -8.33
N LYS A 22 -12.25 32.09 -9.56
CA LYS A 22 -13.59 31.62 -9.98
C LYS A 22 -13.71 30.09 -10.00
N SER A 23 -12.64 29.38 -10.35
CA SER A 23 -12.65 27.91 -10.35
C SER A 23 -12.66 27.33 -8.93
N GLY A 24 -11.94 27.95 -7.99
CA GLY A 24 -11.83 27.50 -6.59
C GLY A 24 -13.15 27.59 -5.83
N ASP A 25 -13.89 28.69 -5.97
CA ASP A 25 -15.19 28.88 -5.30
C ASP A 25 -16.23 27.86 -5.79
N SER A 26 -16.19 27.52 -7.09
CA SER A 26 -17.04 26.47 -7.65
C SER A 26 -16.67 25.07 -7.16
N LEU A 27 -15.37 24.81 -6.94
CA LEU A 27 -14.88 23.50 -6.49
C LEU A 27 -15.25 23.24 -5.03
N ASP A 28 -15.07 24.23 -4.14
CA ASP A 28 -15.45 24.12 -2.73
C ASP A 28 -16.96 23.90 -2.58
N SER A 29 -17.77 24.65 -3.34
CA SER A 29 -19.23 24.47 -3.36
C SER A 29 -19.63 23.07 -3.83
N ASN A 30 -19.06 22.59 -4.95
CA ASN A 30 -19.36 21.26 -5.48
C ASN A 30 -18.89 20.14 -4.53
N LEU A 31 -17.71 20.28 -3.92
CA LEU A 31 -17.23 19.34 -2.91
C LEU A 31 -18.19 19.31 -1.73
N SER A 32 -18.61 20.47 -1.21
CA SER A 32 -19.57 20.54 -0.10
C SER A 32 -20.90 19.85 -0.44
N ILE A 33 -21.41 19.99 -1.66
CA ILE A 33 -22.63 19.29 -2.11
C ILE A 33 -22.45 17.77 -2.07
N ILE A 34 -21.29 17.28 -2.53
CA ILE A 34 -20.97 15.84 -2.49
C ILE A 34 -20.87 15.35 -1.04
N ILE A 35 -20.16 16.08 -0.16
CA ILE A 35 -20.07 15.76 1.27
C ILE A 35 -21.46 15.73 1.91
N ASP A 36 -22.30 16.74 1.65
CA ASP A 36 -23.65 16.84 2.19
C ASP A 36 -24.52 15.64 1.79
N ARG A 37 -24.41 15.19 0.54
CA ARG A 37 -25.10 13.98 0.08
C ARG A 37 -24.62 12.75 0.83
N MET A 38 -23.30 12.53 0.95
CA MET A 38 -22.76 11.40 1.71
C MET A 38 -23.28 11.38 3.16
N VAL A 39 -23.39 12.55 3.80
CA VAL A 39 -23.90 12.66 5.18
C VAL A 39 -25.40 12.41 5.25
N LYS A 40 -26.20 12.99 4.36
CA LYS A 40 -27.68 12.96 4.44
C LYS A 40 -28.28 11.65 3.92
N THR A 41 -27.71 11.08 2.87
CA THR A 41 -28.31 9.92 2.17
C THR A 41 -27.49 8.64 2.33
N GLY A 42 -26.24 8.73 2.80
CA GLY A 42 -25.32 7.60 2.80
C GLY A 42 -24.83 7.20 1.40
N GLU A 43 -25.08 8.04 0.38
CA GLU A 43 -24.54 7.84 -0.96
C GLU A 43 -23.01 7.78 -0.90
N LYS A 44 -22.40 6.81 -1.62
CA LYS A 44 -20.95 6.69 -1.71
C LYS A 44 -20.54 6.94 -3.17
N PRO A 45 -19.99 8.12 -3.52
CA PRO A 45 -19.58 8.38 -4.89
C PRO A 45 -18.49 7.39 -5.30
N TYR A 46 -18.41 7.04 -6.58
CA TYR A 46 -17.35 6.16 -7.06
C TYR A 46 -15.97 6.76 -6.75
N SER A 47 -15.73 8.01 -7.16
CA SER A 47 -14.53 8.78 -6.84
C SER A 47 -14.85 10.28 -6.76
N ILE A 48 -14.44 10.96 -5.68
CA ILE A 48 -14.57 12.43 -5.56
C ILE A 48 -13.74 13.12 -6.63
N ILE A 49 -12.51 12.64 -6.87
CA ILE A 49 -11.57 13.20 -7.86
C ILE A 49 -12.21 13.23 -9.25
N GLN A 50 -12.77 12.10 -9.69
CA GLN A 50 -13.40 12.00 -11.02
C GLN A 50 -14.71 12.78 -11.11
N THR A 51 -15.51 12.76 -10.03
CA THR A 51 -16.78 13.51 -9.99
C THR A 51 -16.52 15.01 -10.14
N LEU A 52 -15.44 15.52 -9.54
CA LEU A 52 -15.04 16.92 -9.61
C LEU A 52 -14.13 17.25 -10.81
N LYS A 53 -13.69 16.26 -11.59
CA LYS A 53 -12.80 16.40 -12.76
C LYS A 53 -11.48 17.12 -12.43
N VAL A 54 -10.83 16.69 -11.34
CA VAL A 54 -9.61 17.31 -10.79
C VAL A 54 -8.43 16.34 -10.72
N GLU A 55 -8.41 15.29 -11.55
CA GLU A 55 -7.39 14.23 -11.59
C GLU A 55 -5.95 14.76 -11.57
N ASP A 56 -5.70 15.86 -12.28
CA ASP A 56 -4.37 16.47 -12.41
C ASP A 56 -4.18 17.72 -11.52
N ARG A 57 -5.12 17.99 -10.61
CA ARG A 57 -5.17 19.21 -9.78
C ARG A 57 -5.20 18.93 -8.27
N PRO A 58 -4.24 18.16 -7.72
CA PRO A 58 -4.15 17.93 -6.28
C PRO A 58 -3.91 19.22 -5.48
N ASP A 59 -3.29 20.23 -6.10
CA ASP A 59 -3.06 21.57 -5.52
C ASP A 59 -4.37 22.26 -5.11
N LEU A 60 -5.45 22.02 -5.87
CA LEU A 60 -6.75 22.61 -5.61
C LEU A 60 -7.58 21.79 -4.61
N LEU A 61 -7.65 20.47 -4.78
CA LEU A 61 -8.56 19.63 -3.99
C LEU A 61 -8.02 19.32 -2.59
N VAL A 62 -6.73 19.00 -2.44
CA VAL A 62 -6.15 18.55 -1.16
C VAL A 62 -6.32 19.57 -0.03
N PRO A 63 -6.12 20.89 -0.24
CA PRO A 63 -6.39 21.88 0.81
C PRO A 63 -7.85 21.88 1.26
N LEU A 64 -8.80 21.74 0.34
CA LEU A 64 -10.24 21.75 0.64
C LEU A 64 -10.67 20.51 1.43
N LEU A 65 -10.11 19.34 1.09
CA LEU A 65 -10.40 18.07 1.79
C LEU A 65 -10.09 18.13 3.29
N SER A 66 -9.11 18.94 3.71
CA SER A 66 -8.71 19.04 5.10
C SER A 66 -9.82 19.51 6.06
N LYS A 67 -10.82 20.24 5.55
CA LYS A 67 -12.02 20.64 6.29
C LYS A 67 -12.87 19.44 6.72
N TYR A 68 -12.72 18.32 6.04
CA TYR A 68 -13.56 17.13 6.16
C TYR A 68 -12.84 15.94 6.82
N ASP A 69 -11.53 16.05 7.10
CA ASP A 69 -10.69 15.00 7.73
C ASP A 69 -11.28 14.48 9.05
N THR A 70 -11.97 15.35 9.80
CA THR A 70 -12.47 15.07 11.15
C THR A 70 -13.98 14.93 11.23
N ILE A 71 -14.69 14.91 10.10
CA ILE A 71 -16.14 14.69 10.11
C ILE A 71 -16.43 13.31 10.70
N ASN A 72 -17.39 13.25 11.63
CA ASN A 72 -17.81 12.01 12.27
C ASN A 72 -18.78 11.21 11.37
N ASN A 73 -18.32 10.87 10.17
CA ASN A 73 -19.05 10.05 9.20
C ASN A 73 -18.06 9.13 8.47
N SER A 74 -18.30 7.83 8.54
CA SER A 74 -17.39 6.81 8.02
C SER A 74 -17.21 6.89 6.51
N ILE A 75 -18.28 7.18 5.76
CA ILE A 75 -18.26 7.28 4.29
C ILE A 75 -17.44 8.50 3.88
N VAL A 76 -17.68 9.65 4.51
CA VAL A 76 -16.92 10.89 4.25
C VAL A 76 -15.44 10.67 4.52
N GLN A 77 -15.08 10.17 5.72
CA GLN A 77 -13.67 9.92 6.05
C GLN A 77 -13.03 8.96 5.03
N GLN A 78 -13.67 7.83 4.75
CA GLN A 78 -13.14 6.86 3.79
C GLN A 78 -12.85 7.51 2.43
N LYS A 79 -13.79 8.30 1.90
CA LYS A 79 -13.63 8.95 0.58
C LYS A 79 -12.64 10.10 0.56
N VAL A 80 -12.53 10.85 1.66
CA VAL A 80 -11.49 11.88 1.81
C VAL A 80 -10.10 11.23 1.82
N PHE A 81 -9.90 10.17 2.61
CA PHE A 81 -8.60 9.48 2.66
C PHE A 81 -8.27 8.71 1.38
N GLU A 82 -9.27 8.18 0.66
CA GLU A 82 -9.09 7.62 -0.68
C GLU A 82 -8.49 8.64 -1.66
N CYS A 83 -8.92 9.91 -1.59
CA CYS A 83 -8.33 10.97 -2.43
C CYS A 83 -6.85 11.22 -2.10
N TYR A 84 -6.47 11.23 -0.81
CA TYR A 84 -5.07 11.38 -0.41
C TYR A 84 -4.22 10.21 -0.88
N HIS A 85 -4.75 8.99 -0.80
CA HIS A 85 -4.09 7.81 -1.36
C HIS A 85 -3.90 7.97 -2.88
N ASP A 86 -4.97 8.23 -3.64
CA ASP A 86 -4.95 8.25 -5.10
C ASP A 86 -4.00 9.30 -5.67
N TYR A 87 -3.99 10.50 -5.10
CA TYR A 87 -3.01 11.51 -5.48
C TYR A 87 -1.60 11.17 -5.01
N GLY A 88 -1.47 10.59 -3.81
CA GLY A 88 -0.18 10.20 -3.25
C GLY A 88 0.53 9.16 -4.09
N ILE A 89 -0.12 8.06 -4.46
CA ILE A 89 0.53 6.98 -5.21
C ILE A 89 0.88 7.35 -6.66
N LYS A 90 0.16 8.33 -7.25
CA LYS A 90 0.39 8.79 -8.63
C LYS A 90 1.41 9.92 -8.74
N SER A 91 1.70 10.62 -7.64
CA SER A 91 2.54 11.81 -7.69
C SER A 91 4.03 11.48 -7.90
N PRO A 92 4.73 12.15 -8.83
CA PRO A 92 6.17 12.00 -8.98
C PRO A 92 6.95 12.68 -7.84
N ASP A 93 6.35 13.64 -7.12
CA ASP A 93 7.02 14.41 -6.07
C ASP A 93 7.00 13.68 -4.71
N ILE A 94 8.19 13.25 -4.27
CA ILE A 94 8.38 12.59 -2.98
C ILE A 94 7.90 13.43 -1.77
N LYS A 95 8.07 14.76 -1.80
CA LYS A 95 7.62 15.61 -0.68
C LYS A 95 6.10 15.62 -0.60
N PHE A 96 5.43 15.66 -1.75
CA PHE A 96 3.98 15.53 -1.82
C PHE A 96 3.51 14.15 -1.35
N ARG A 97 4.15 13.06 -1.78
CA ARG A 97 3.82 11.69 -1.31
C ARG A 97 3.96 11.56 0.20
N GLN A 98 5.05 12.06 0.78
CA GLN A 98 5.27 12.10 2.23
C GLN A 98 4.18 12.90 2.96
N LYS A 99 3.68 14.00 2.37
CA LYS A 99 2.54 14.75 2.92
C LYS A 99 1.26 13.91 2.91
N MET A 100 1.02 13.12 1.86
CA MET A 100 -0.16 12.24 1.77
C MET A 100 -0.08 11.08 2.77
N VAL A 101 1.10 10.49 2.98
CA VAL A 101 1.35 9.50 4.04
C VAL A 101 0.98 10.08 5.42
N LEU A 102 1.40 11.30 5.72
CA LEU A 102 1.04 11.98 6.98
C LEU A 102 -0.46 12.23 7.10
N LYS A 103 -1.14 12.58 6.00
CA LYS A 103 -2.60 12.71 5.98
C LYS A 103 -3.29 11.39 6.29
N LEU A 104 -2.90 10.29 5.64
CA LEU A 104 -3.45 8.96 5.91
C LEU A 104 -3.23 8.53 7.37
N LEU A 105 -2.03 8.73 7.92
CA LEU A 105 -1.73 8.44 9.33
C LEU A 105 -2.56 9.28 10.31
N SER A 106 -2.90 10.52 9.96
CA SER A 106 -3.75 11.38 10.80
C SER A 106 -5.19 10.85 10.93
N GLY A 107 -5.67 10.08 9.96
CA GLY A 107 -6.96 9.41 10.02
C GLY A 107 -7.01 8.20 10.97
N CYS A 108 -5.84 7.76 11.46
CA CYS A 108 -5.70 6.63 12.37
C CYS A 108 -5.64 7.11 13.84
N SER A 109 -6.72 7.71 14.36
CA SER A 109 -6.78 8.20 15.75
C SER A 109 -7.11 7.08 16.75
N ASP A 110 -6.71 7.27 18.02
CA ASP A 110 -6.83 6.22 19.06
C ASP A 110 -8.25 6.09 19.64
N THR A 111 -9.17 7.01 19.31
CA THR A 111 -10.55 6.95 19.77
C THR A 111 -11.39 6.16 18.75
N VAL A 112 -11.89 5.00 19.18
CA VAL A 112 -12.71 4.06 18.40
C VAL A 112 -13.90 4.76 17.73
N ASP A 113 -14.49 5.76 18.40
CA ASP A 113 -15.68 6.45 17.93
C ASP A 113 -15.41 7.43 16.78
N LYS A 114 -14.14 7.72 16.45
CA LYS A 114 -13.78 8.75 15.46
C LYS A 114 -12.87 8.27 14.34
N SER A 115 -12.36 7.05 14.40
CA SER A 115 -11.41 6.52 13.41
C SER A 115 -12.03 5.41 12.56
N TYR A 116 -13.08 5.77 11.83
CA TYR A 116 -13.76 4.83 10.93
C TYR A 116 -12.89 4.38 9.75
N ALA A 117 -11.91 5.21 9.38
CA ALA A 117 -11.06 4.96 8.23
C ALA A 117 -9.72 4.25 8.55
N CYS A 118 -9.36 4.01 9.82
CA CYS A 118 -8.02 3.53 10.19
C CYS A 118 -7.58 2.28 9.41
N GLY A 119 -8.39 1.21 9.43
CA GLY A 119 -8.07 -0.02 8.71
C GLY A 119 -7.92 0.18 7.20
N THR A 120 -8.76 1.04 6.61
CA THR A 120 -8.64 1.38 5.18
C THR A 120 -7.36 2.18 4.91
N ASN A 121 -7.05 3.15 5.76
CA ASN A 121 -5.84 3.97 5.65
C ASN A 121 -4.58 3.13 5.81
N LEU A 122 -4.57 2.14 6.70
CA LEU A 122 -3.46 1.20 6.85
C LEU A 122 -3.25 0.38 5.57
N ASN A 123 -4.33 -0.08 4.95
CA ASN A 123 -4.25 -0.74 3.64
C ASN A 123 -3.75 0.18 2.53
N TYR A 124 -4.09 1.48 2.57
CA TYR A 124 -3.51 2.46 1.65
C TYR A 124 -2.04 2.73 1.92
N LEU A 125 -1.63 2.84 3.20
CA LEU A 125 -0.24 3.08 3.58
C LEU A 125 0.70 1.96 3.10
N LYS A 126 0.24 0.70 3.12
CA LYS A 126 0.98 -0.46 2.57
C LYS A 126 1.28 -0.31 1.06
N LYS A 127 0.60 0.57 0.32
CA LYS A 127 0.85 0.77 -1.13
C LYS A 127 1.92 1.82 -1.43
N PHE A 128 2.39 2.57 -0.43
CA PHE A 128 3.46 3.55 -0.60
C PHE A 128 4.84 2.89 -0.56
N ALA A 129 5.81 3.52 -1.22
CA ALA A 129 7.20 3.07 -1.11
C ALA A 129 7.78 3.48 0.25
N THR A 130 8.72 2.70 0.78
CA THR A 130 9.43 3.00 2.04
C THR A 130 10.04 4.41 2.10
N ALA A 131 10.50 4.95 0.97
CA ALA A 131 11.05 6.31 0.86
C ALA A 131 10.00 7.43 1.06
N ASP A 132 8.71 7.10 0.93
CA ASP A 132 7.60 8.02 1.15
C ASP A 132 7.28 8.19 2.64
N PHE A 133 7.98 7.46 3.52
CA PHE A 133 7.86 7.57 4.97
C PHE A 133 9.05 8.32 5.55
N ASN A 134 8.89 9.63 5.78
CA ASN A 134 9.88 10.44 6.48
C ASN A 134 9.91 10.15 8.00
N GLU A 135 10.90 10.70 8.71
CA GLU A 135 11.05 10.47 10.17
C GLU A 135 9.83 10.89 10.99
N LYS A 136 9.11 11.95 10.57
CA LYS A 136 7.86 12.34 11.22
C LYS A 136 6.80 11.23 11.13
N SER A 137 6.61 10.65 9.95
CA SER A 137 5.65 9.55 9.76
C SER A 137 6.06 8.29 10.52
N LYS A 138 7.36 7.95 10.53
CA LYS A 138 7.89 6.83 11.32
C LYS A 138 7.69 7.04 12.81
N SER A 139 7.91 8.25 13.32
CA SER A 139 7.65 8.59 14.72
C SER A 139 6.18 8.40 15.11
N ILE A 140 5.24 8.75 14.22
CA ILE A 140 3.80 8.51 14.45
C ILE A 140 3.52 7.01 14.51
N ILE A 141 4.07 6.23 13.59
CA ILE A 141 3.91 4.76 13.55
C ILE A 141 4.43 4.13 14.85
N ARG A 142 5.61 4.52 15.34
CA ARG A 142 6.15 4.07 16.63
C ARG A 142 5.20 4.35 17.78
N GLY A 143 4.69 5.59 17.87
CA GLY A 143 3.71 5.97 18.89
C GLY A 143 2.43 5.13 18.80
N LYS A 144 1.98 4.80 17.59
CA LYS A 144 0.79 3.96 17.37
C LYS A 144 1.00 2.51 17.78
N ILE A 145 2.17 1.93 17.57
CA ILE A 145 2.47 0.57 18.07
C ILE A 145 2.45 0.54 19.59
N ILE A 146 2.91 1.60 20.26
CA ILE A 146 2.93 1.68 21.72
C ILE A 146 1.53 1.91 22.30
N ALA A 147 0.72 2.77 21.67
CA ALA A 147 -0.53 3.25 22.24
C ALA A 147 -1.81 2.56 21.72
N SER A 148 -1.80 2.02 20.49
CA SER A 148 -2.99 1.47 19.84
C SER A 148 -3.38 0.12 20.42
N LYS A 149 -4.68 -0.09 20.66
CA LYS A 149 -5.22 -1.41 21.03
C LYS A 149 -5.82 -2.19 19.86
N LYS A 150 -6.34 -1.51 18.84
CA LYS A 150 -7.21 -2.11 17.81
C LYS A 150 -6.50 -2.45 16.49
N TYR A 151 -5.39 -1.79 16.18
CA TYR A 151 -4.70 -1.91 14.88
C TYR A 151 -3.19 -2.16 15.04
N ILE A 152 -2.81 -2.66 16.21
CA ILE A 152 -1.40 -2.79 16.58
C ILE A 152 -0.64 -3.78 15.68
N GLY A 153 -1.30 -4.84 15.21
CA GLY A 153 -0.75 -5.79 14.22
C GLY A 153 -0.46 -5.11 12.87
N ASP A 154 -1.43 -4.38 12.31
CA ASP A 154 -1.25 -3.65 11.05
C ASP A 154 -0.15 -2.58 11.12
N PHE A 155 -0.08 -1.84 12.24
CA PHE A 155 1.02 -0.91 12.47
C PHE A 155 2.37 -1.63 12.59
N SER A 156 2.40 -2.82 13.18
CA SER A 156 3.60 -3.66 13.23
C SER A 156 4.02 -4.12 11.85
N LEU A 157 3.08 -4.48 10.96
CA LEU A 157 3.39 -4.79 9.56
C LEU A 157 4.00 -3.60 8.81
N ILE A 158 3.46 -2.39 9.02
CA ILE A 158 4.07 -1.18 8.43
C ILE A 158 5.47 -0.96 9.02
N ALA A 159 5.68 -1.16 10.32
CA ALA A 159 7.01 -1.05 10.93
C ALA A 159 8.00 -2.08 10.36
N GLY A 160 7.55 -3.31 10.10
CA GLY A 160 8.35 -4.33 9.45
C GLY A 160 8.73 -3.95 8.02
N MET A 161 7.77 -3.49 7.21
CA MET A 161 8.03 -2.96 5.87
C MET A 161 9.08 -1.84 5.89
N LEU A 162 9.00 -0.93 6.88
CA LEU A 162 9.92 0.19 7.04
C LEU A 162 11.24 -0.16 7.73
N SER A 163 11.42 -1.43 8.14
CA SER A 163 12.60 -1.91 8.88
C SER A 163 12.90 -1.06 10.12
N LEU A 164 11.87 -0.77 10.93
CA LEU A 164 12.02 -0.02 12.18
C LEU A 164 12.59 -0.94 13.27
N ASN A 165 13.87 -1.30 13.15
CA ASN A 165 14.53 -2.29 14.01
C ASN A 165 14.54 -1.89 15.49
N ASP A 166 14.44 -0.59 15.79
CA ASP A 166 14.29 -0.07 17.15
C ASP A 166 12.98 -0.49 17.83
N MET A 167 11.99 -0.97 17.06
CA MET A 167 10.71 -1.48 17.57
C MET A 167 10.68 -3.00 17.76
N MET A 168 11.73 -3.74 17.37
CA MET A 168 11.69 -5.22 17.37
C MET A 168 11.35 -5.81 18.74
N SER A 169 11.96 -5.33 19.83
CA SER A 169 11.69 -5.85 21.18
C SER A 169 10.24 -5.63 21.62
N ILE A 170 9.65 -4.48 21.28
CA ILE A 170 8.25 -4.17 21.60
C ILE A 170 7.32 -5.08 20.79
N VAL A 171 7.58 -5.26 19.49
CA VAL A 171 6.79 -6.14 18.62
C VAL A 171 6.92 -7.61 19.06
N GLU A 172 8.08 -8.03 19.55
CA GLU A 172 8.28 -9.36 20.13
C GLU A 172 7.45 -9.58 21.40
N GLU A 173 7.44 -8.61 22.32
CA GLU A 173 6.59 -8.67 23.51
C GLU A 173 5.10 -8.73 23.14
N LEU A 174 4.68 -7.94 22.14
CA LEU A 174 3.31 -7.96 21.63
C LEU A 174 2.96 -9.29 20.98
N SER A 175 3.90 -9.90 20.24
CA SER A 175 3.73 -11.23 19.64
C SER A 175 3.54 -12.32 20.70
N MET A 176 4.21 -12.21 21.86
CA MET A 176 4.03 -13.16 22.96
C MET A 176 2.67 -13.01 23.63
N LYS A 177 2.17 -11.77 23.76
CA LYS A 177 0.83 -11.49 24.32
C LYS A 177 -0.32 -11.85 23.37
N ASN A 178 -0.05 -11.89 22.06
CA ASN A 178 -1.01 -12.13 21.01
C ASN A 178 -0.51 -13.26 20.09
N ASP A 179 -0.24 -14.43 20.68
CA ASP A 179 0.41 -15.58 20.03
C ASP A 179 -0.29 -16.07 18.75
N LYS A 180 -1.61 -15.90 18.67
CA LYS A 180 -2.46 -16.24 17.52
C LYS A 180 -2.40 -15.23 16.38
N ASP A 181 -1.91 -14.02 16.62
CA ASP A 181 -1.84 -12.97 15.60
C ASP A 181 -0.53 -13.08 14.82
N VAL A 182 -0.62 -13.64 13.61
CA VAL A 182 0.52 -13.88 12.72
C VAL A 182 1.19 -12.57 12.26
N GLN A 183 0.50 -11.43 12.33
CA GLN A 183 1.00 -10.15 11.84
C GLN A 183 2.28 -9.71 12.57
N PHE A 184 2.39 -9.98 13.87
CA PHE A 184 3.60 -9.65 14.63
C PHE A 184 4.79 -10.49 14.19
N LYS A 185 4.58 -11.80 13.97
CA LYS A 185 5.64 -12.72 13.48
C LYS A 185 6.09 -12.32 12.08
N LEU A 186 5.16 -11.97 11.20
CA LEU A 186 5.46 -11.44 9.87
C LEU A 186 6.33 -10.19 9.98
N ALA A 187 5.92 -9.21 10.78
CA ALA A 187 6.68 -7.99 11.01
C ALA A 187 8.10 -8.26 11.53
N LEU A 188 8.24 -9.11 12.54
CA LEU A 188 9.53 -9.50 13.11
C LEU A 188 10.43 -10.19 12.09
N ALA A 189 9.90 -11.15 11.33
CA ALA A 189 10.67 -11.83 10.29
C ALA A 189 11.11 -10.85 9.19
N ARG A 190 10.24 -9.90 8.81
CA ARG A 190 10.59 -8.84 7.85
C ARG A 190 11.73 -7.95 8.35
N MET A 191 11.77 -7.64 9.65
CA MET A 191 12.86 -6.90 10.31
C MET A 191 14.13 -7.74 10.52
N GLY A 192 14.11 -9.05 10.21
CA GLY A 192 15.26 -9.94 10.34
C GLY A 192 15.38 -10.62 11.70
N ASN A 193 14.29 -10.73 12.47
CA ASN A 193 14.27 -11.58 13.66
C ASN A 193 14.31 -13.07 13.22
N ASP A 194 15.43 -13.74 13.50
CA ASP A 194 15.65 -15.13 13.07
C ASP A 194 14.66 -16.12 13.68
N LYS A 195 14.26 -15.92 14.95
CA LYS A 195 13.29 -16.80 15.62
C LYS A 195 11.94 -16.75 14.92
N ALA A 196 11.39 -15.56 14.70
CA ALA A 196 10.12 -15.37 14.00
C ALA A 196 10.20 -15.87 12.54
N LEU A 197 11.31 -15.62 11.85
CA LEU A 197 11.55 -16.13 10.49
C LEU A 197 11.56 -17.66 10.45
N ASN A 198 12.18 -18.31 11.43
CA ASN A 198 12.20 -19.77 11.54
C ASN A 198 10.81 -20.33 11.82
N GLU A 199 10.06 -19.73 12.75
CA GLU A 199 8.68 -20.14 13.04
C GLU A 199 7.79 -20.05 11.79
N LEU A 200 7.84 -18.93 11.07
CA LEU A 200 7.07 -18.75 9.83
C LEU A 200 7.51 -19.71 8.73
N TYR A 201 8.82 -19.96 8.58
CA TYR A 201 9.31 -20.93 7.60
C TYR A 201 8.73 -22.32 7.87
N TYR A 202 8.76 -22.82 9.11
CA TYR A 202 8.21 -24.13 9.44
C TYR A 202 6.69 -24.16 9.33
N PHE A 203 6.01 -23.09 9.73
CA PHE A 203 4.58 -22.92 9.51
C PHE A 203 4.22 -23.06 8.03
N PHE A 204 4.79 -22.21 7.16
CA PHE A 204 4.50 -22.26 5.72
C PHE A 204 4.91 -23.58 5.08
N LYS A 205 6.02 -24.18 5.50
CA LYS A 205 6.48 -25.48 5.00
C LYS A 205 5.53 -26.62 5.39
N SER A 206 4.86 -26.52 6.53
CA SER A 206 3.90 -27.54 7.00
C SER A 206 2.57 -27.52 6.24
N LEU A 207 2.26 -26.40 5.58
CA LEU A 207 1.05 -26.26 4.74
C LEU A 207 1.23 -27.01 3.42
N SER A 208 0.12 -27.47 2.85
CA SER A 208 0.10 -27.89 1.45
C SER A 208 0.45 -26.72 0.52
N ILE A 209 0.91 -27.01 -0.70
CA ILE A 209 1.21 -25.97 -1.69
C ILE A 209 -0.03 -25.10 -1.95
N ASN A 210 -1.22 -25.73 -2.01
CA ASN A 210 -2.50 -25.04 -2.16
C ASN A 210 -2.74 -24.01 -1.06
N GLU A 211 -2.71 -24.45 0.20
CA GLU A 211 -3.00 -23.58 1.35
C GLU A 211 -2.00 -22.44 1.42
N ARG A 212 -0.71 -22.74 1.24
CA ARG A 212 0.36 -21.75 1.27
C ARG A 212 0.17 -20.68 0.19
N LEU A 213 -0.02 -21.07 -1.07
CA LEU A 213 -0.09 -20.12 -2.19
C LEU A 213 -1.44 -19.42 -2.29
N MET A 214 -2.54 -20.05 -1.90
CA MET A 214 -3.88 -19.45 -2.03
C MET A 214 -4.29 -18.62 -0.82
N ASN A 215 -3.97 -19.08 0.40
CA ASN A 215 -4.43 -18.42 1.62
C ASN A 215 -3.40 -17.44 2.20
N TYR A 216 -2.11 -17.61 1.87
CA TYR A 216 -1.01 -16.84 2.45
C TYR A 216 -0.15 -16.13 1.39
N GLU A 217 -0.68 -15.89 0.19
CA GLU A 217 0.04 -15.20 -0.89
C GLU A 217 0.62 -13.85 -0.46
N GLU A 218 -0.19 -13.02 0.19
CA GLU A 218 0.21 -11.69 0.64
C GLU A 218 1.29 -11.76 1.73
N ASP A 219 1.17 -12.71 2.66
CA ASP A 219 2.12 -12.92 3.73
C ASP A 219 3.49 -13.39 3.20
N LEU A 220 3.48 -14.30 2.23
CA LEU A 220 4.68 -14.76 1.53
C LEU A 220 5.37 -13.62 0.77
N MET A 221 4.59 -12.78 0.07
CA MET A 221 5.09 -11.60 -0.60
C MET A 221 5.65 -10.56 0.37
N TYR A 222 5.08 -10.46 1.57
CA TYR A 222 5.44 -9.47 2.56
C TYR A 222 6.79 -9.75 3.24
N VAL A 223 7.07 -10.99 3.67
CA VAL A 223 8.24 -11.30 4.52
C VAL A 223 9.58 -10.96 3.85
N LYS A 224 9.72 -11.17 2.53
CA LYS A 224 10.88 -10.71 1.74
C LYS A 224 12.24 -11.09 2.35
N GLN A 225 12.31 -12.30 2.90
CA GLN A 225 13.54 -12.92 3.41
C GLN A 225 13.94 -14.09 2.52
N PRO A 226 15.24 -14.28 2.23
CA PRO A 226 15.71 -15.37 1.35
C PRO A 226 15.16 -16.75 1.72
N LYS A 227 15.05 -17.02 3.03
CA LYS A 227 14.55 -18.29 3.55
C LYS A 227 13.09 -18.59 3.17
N ILE A 228 12.22 -17.57 3.14
CA ILE A 228 10.82 -17.74 2.69
C ILE A 228 10.76 -17.82 1.17
N LEU A 229 11.57 -17.02 0.45
CA LEU A 229 11.64 -17.09 -1.01
C LEU A 229 12.07 -18.46 -1.51
N GLN A 230 12.93 -19.17 -0.77
CA GLN A 230 13.34 -20.52 -1.13
C GLN A 230 12.16 -21.50 -1.20
N LEU A 231 11.17 -21.39 -0.29
CA LEU A 231 9.95 -22.20 -0.36
C LEU A 231 9.15 -21.93 -1.63
N ILE A 232 9.03 -20.65 -2.02
CA ILE A 232 8.32 -20.25 -3.24
C ILE A 232 9.06 -20.75 -4.49
N ILE A 233 10.40 -20.75 -4.46
CA ILE A 233 11.22 -21.31 -5.54
C ILE A 233 11.02 -22.82 -5.62
N GLU A 234 10.94 -23.54 -4.51
CA GLU A 234 10.59 -24.97 -4.52
C GLU A 234 9.23 -25.20 -5.18
N ASP A 235 8.23 -24.37 -4.85
CA ASP A 235 6.89 -24.42 -5.45
C ASP A 235 6.89 -24.12 -6.97
N LEU A 236 7.84 -23.31 -7.47
CA LEU A 236 8.02 -23.07 -8.91
C LEU A 236 8.42 -24.36 -9.66
N TYR A 237 9.09 -25.31 -9.01
CA TYR A 237 9.47 -26.59 -9.61
C TYR A 237 8.39 -27.66 -9.47
N SER A 238 7.26 -27.36 -8.81
CA SER A 238 6.13 -28.27 -8.76
C SER A 238 5.43 -28.39 -10.12
N GLU A 239 5.01 -29.61 -10.47
CA GLU A 239 4.11 -29.89 -11.60
C GLU A 239 2.69 -30.25 -11.14
N GLU A 240 2.39 -30.05 -9.85
CA GLU A 240 1.06 -30.27 -9.29
C GLU A 240 0.07 -29.18 -9.76
N TYR A 241 -1.20 -29.58 -9.74
CA TYR A 241 -2.33 -28.77 -10.17
C TYR A 241 -3.31 -28.59 -9.03
N TYR A 242 -4.09 -27.53 -9.09
CA TYR A 242 -5.28 -27.39 -8.27
C TYR A 242 -6.48 -26.98 -9.10
N SER A 243 -7.65 -27.37 -8.62
CA SER A 243 -8.93 -27.09 -9.24
C SER A 243 -9.72 -26.12 -8.36
N VAL A 244 -10.15 -25.01 -8.92
CA VAL A 244 -11.11 -24.10 -8.28
C VAL A 244 -12.46 -24.28 -8.96
N LEU A 245 -13.48 -24.60 -8.17
CA LEU A 245 -14.86 -24.56 -8.64
C LEU A 245 -15.42 -23.17 -8.31
N GLU A 246 -15.60 -22.32 -9.33
CA GLU A 246 -16.27 -21.04 -9.14
C GLU A 246 -17.78 -21.26 -8.93
N GLU A 247 -18.42 -20.40 -8.14
CA GLU A 247 -19.84 -20.49 -7.88
C GLU A 247 -20.63 -20.32 -9.19
N GLY A 248 -21.40 -21.35 -9.57
CA GLY A 248 -22.15 -21.40 -10.82
C GLY A 248 -21.37 -21.94 -12.04
N ALA A 249 -20.08 -22.27 -11.91
CA ALA A 249 -19.31 -22.90 -12.98
C ALA A 249 -19.59 -24.40 -13.06
N LYS A 250 -19.81 -24.91 -14.28
CA LYS A 250 -20.02 -26.35 -14.53
C LYS A 250 -18.74 -27.18 -14.44
N ASN A 251 -17.59 -26.55 -14.72
CA ASN A 251 -16.30 -27.20 -14.73
C ASN A 251 -15.32 -26.42 -13.84
N PRO A 252 -14.46 -27.10 -13.07
CA PRO A 252 -13.42 -26.43 -12.32
C PRO A 252 -12.38 -25.82 -13.24
N ILE A 253 -11.86 -24.65 -12.88
CA ILE A 253 -10.69 -24.07 -13.52
C ILE A 253 -9.46 -24.74 -12.90
N ILE A 254 -8.61 -25.30 -13.75
CA ILE A 254 -7.38 -25.99 -13.33
C ILE A 254 -6.20 -25.05 -13.54
N TYR A 255 -5.45 -24.82 -12.47
CA TYR A 255 -4.27 -23.98 -12.46
C TYR A 255 -3.07 -24.79 -11.96
N LYS A 256 -1.85 -24.42 -12.39
CA LYS A 256 -0.61 -25.01 -11.89
C LYS A 256 -0.06 -24.18 -10.73
N TYR A 257 0.39 -24.83 -9.66
CA TYR A 257 0.99 -24.08 -8.53
C TYR A 257 2.23 -23.27 -8.93
N ASN A 258 3.01 -23.77 -9.89
CA ASN A 258 4.18 -23.04 -10.39
C ASN A 258 3.83 -21.66 -10.99
N GLN A 259 2.60 -21.47 -11.51
CA GLN A 259 2.13 -20.17 -12.02
C GLN A 259 1.89 -19.17 -10.88
N TYR A 260 1.48 -19.63 -9.70
CA TYR A 260 1.34 -18.81 -8.50
C TYR A 260 2.69 -18.42 -7.92
N ALA A 261 3.62 -19.38 -7.84
CA ALA A 261 5.00 -19.11 -7.47
C ALA A 261 5.63 -18.04 -8.40
N LEU A 262 5.39 -18.13 -9.72
CA LEU A 262 5.81 -17.10 -10.68
C LEU A 262 5.25 -15.71 -10.36
N PHE A 263 3.96 -15.61 -10.04
CA PHE A 263 3.34 -14.34 -9.67
C PHE A 263 4.06 -13.71 -8.48
N ILE A 264 4.25 -14.46 -7.39
CA ILE A 264 4.95 -13.99 -6.20
C ILE A 264 6.39 -13.56 -6.54
N LEU A 265 7.16 -14.44 -7.19
CA LEU A 265 8.58 -14.18 -7.52
C LEU A 265 8.75 -12.93 -8.40
N SER A 266 7.84 -12.72 -9.37
CA SER A 266 7.84 -11.53 -10.24
C SER A 266 7.59 -10.21 -9.51
N LYS A 267 6.99 -10.27 -8.31
CA LYS A 267 6.74 -9.09 -7.46
C LYS A 267 7.86 -8.83 -6.45
N VAL A 268 8.60 -9.85 -6.04
CA VAL A 268 9.56 -9.75 -4.93
C VAL A 268 11.02 -9.79 -5.35
N ILE A 269 11.35 -10.27 -6.55
CA ILE A 269 12.74 -10.33 -7.05
C ILE A 269 13.00 -9.18 -8.04
N GLU A 270 14.08 -8.43 -7.79
CA GLU A 270 14.54 -7.38 -8.69
C GLU A 270 15.12 -7.99 -9.98
N GLY A 271 14.68 -7.49 -11.13
CA GLY A 271 15.15 -7.96 -12.45
C GLY A 271 14.64 -9.35 -12.84
N PHE A 272 13.58 -9.84 -12.20
CA PHE A 272 12.93 -11.10 -12.59
C PHE A 272 12.48 -11.04 -14.08
N PRO A 273 12.64 -12.12 -14.87
CA PRO A 273 12.51 -12.08 -16.32
C PRO A 273 11.07 -11.90 -16.82
N LEU A 274 10.09 -12.06 -15.92
CA LEU A 274 8.67 -11.98 -16.23
C LEU A 274 8.03 -10.84 -15.45
N LYS A 275 7.09 -10.16 -16.12
CA LYS A 275 6.21 -9.19 -15.45
C LYS A 275 5.09 -9.94 -14.74
N ALA A 276 4.66 -9.39 -13.60
CA ALA A 276 3.53 -9.95 -12.89
C ALA A 276 2.24 -9.88 -13.72
N ASN A 277 1.65 -11.05 -13.98
CA ASN A 277 0.33 -11.22 -14.57
C ASN A 277 -0.70 -11.49 -13.47
N TYR A 278 -1.64 -10.55 -13.26
CA TYR A 278 -2.68 -10.66 -12.23
C TYR A 278 -3.70 -11.77 -12.49
N ALA A 279 -3.88 -12.18 -13.75
CA ALA A 279 -4.69 -13.35 -14.08
C ALA A 279 -3.96 -14.67 -13.77
N LYS A 280 -2.67 -14.59 -13.38
CA LYS A 280 -1.81 -15.73 -13.02
C LYS A 280 -1.76 -16.81 -14.11
N SER A 281 -2.04 -16.42 -15.35
CA SER A 281 -2.15 -17.30 -16.52
C SER A 281 -0.84 -17.39 -17.27
N TYR A 282 0.22 -17.86 -16.61
CA TYR A 282 1.53 -18.05 -17.26
C TYR A 282 1.58 -19.33 -18.09
N THR A 283 2.23 -19.27 -19.23
CA THR A 283 2.48 -20.42 -20.10
C THR A 283 3.61 -21.30 -19.54
N ASN A 284 3.65 -22.58 -19.95
CA ASN A 284 4.79 -23.47 -19.60
C ASN A 284 6.13 -22.89 -20.08
N LYS A 285 6.16 -22.15 -21.20
CA LYS A 285 7.37 -21.48 -21.69
C LYS A 285 7.87 -20.43 -20.70
N GLU A 286 6.97 -19.66 -20.09
CA GLU A 286 7.32 -18.67 -19.06
C GLU A 286 7.83 -19.34 -17.78
N VAL A 287 7.23 -20.45 -17.37
CA VAL A 287 7.73 -21.28 -16.25
C VAL A 287 9.18 -21.72 -16.51
N GLU A 288 9.47 -22.24 -17.70
CA GLU A 288 10.83 -22.66 -18.06
C GLU A 288 11.83 -21.49 -18.10
N ILE A 289 11.42 -20.33 -18.64
CA ILE A 289 12.25 -19.10 -18.61
C ILE A 289 12.63 -18.73 -17.18
N ALA A 290 11.66 -18.76 -16.25
CA ALA A 290 11.92 -18.43 -14.86
C ALA A 290 12.82 -19.44 -14.16
N ARG A 291 12.60 -20.74 -14.37
CA ARG A 291 13.45 -21.81 -13.82
C ARG A 291 14.90 -21.67 -14.30
N MET A 292 15.10 -21.46 -15.60
CA MET A 292 16.43 -21.21 -16.18
C MET A 292 17.07 -19.96 -15.57
N TRP A 293 16.30 -18.87 -15.44
CA TRP A 293 16.81 -17.64 -14.86
C TRP A 293 17.23 -17.81 -13.41
N ILE A 294 16.45 -18.50 -12.57
CA ILE A 294 16.79 -18.78 -11.16
C ILE A 294 18.08 -19.61 -11.07
N LYS A 295 18.23 -20.62 -11.93
CA LYS A 295 19.44 -21.46 -11.98
C LYS A 295 20.68 -20.66 -12.37
N GLN A 296 20.56 -19.69 -13.27
CA GLN A 296 21.65 -18.82 -13.71
C GLN A 296 21.96 -17.69 -12.71
N ASN A 297 20.95 -17.18 -12.03
CA ASN A 297 21.03 -16.02 -11.14
C ASN A 297 20.87 -16.41 -9.67
N GLY A 298 21.54 -17.49 -9.24
CA GLY A 298 21.40 -18.09 -7.89
C GLY A 298 21.65 -17.15 -6.69
N LYS A 299 22.07 -15.90 -6.94
CA LYS A 299 22.06 -14.79 -5.99
C LYS A 299 21.22 -13.64 -6.57
N TYR A 300 19.95 -13.58 -6.21
CA TYR A 300 19.03 -12.51 -6.63
C TYR A 300 18.85 -11.46 -5.53
N LYS A 301 18.48 -10.24 -5.93
CA LYS A 301 18.15 -9.14 -5.01
C LYS A 301 16.65 -9.13 -4.74
N ILE A 302 16.27 -8.93 -3.48
CA ILE A 302 14.87 -8.87 -3.06
C ILE A 302 14.43 -7.40 -3.03
N ILE A 303 13.28 -7.09 -3.62
CA ILE A 303 12.67 -5.77 -3.62
C ILE A 303 12.14 -5.45 -2.21
N LYS A 304 12.89 -4.64 -1.45
CA LYS A 304 12.53 -4.31 -0.06
C LYS A 304 11.72 -3.03 0.12
N ASN A 305 11.56 -2.21 -0.91
CA ASN A 305 11.09 -0.83 -0.79
C ASN A 305 9.56 -0.65 -0.89
N VAL A 306 8.79 -1.74 -0.96
CA VAL A 306 7.31 -1.75 -0.99
C VAL A 306 6.80 -2.80 0.00
N PHE A 307 5.49 -2.83 0.29
CA PHE A 307 4.87 -3.91 1.06
C PHE A 307 4.97 -5.25 0.31
#